data_AF-A0A941XBU7-F1
#
_entry.id   AF-A0A941XBU7-F1
#
_cell.length_a   1.000
_cell.length_b   1.000
_cell.length_c   1.000
_cell.angle_alpha   90.00
_cell.angle_beta   90.00
_cell.angle_gamma   90.00
#
_symmetry.space_group_name_H-M   'P 1'
#
loop_
_entity.id
_entity.type
_entity.pdbx_description
1 polymer ?
#
loop_
_entity_poly.entity_id
_entity_poly.type
_entity_poly.pdbx_seq_one_letter_code
_entity_poly.pdbx_strand_id
1 'polypeptide(L)'
;GSVFARQIEKGIFAPPPEEKVTEEYFFVADALREMGFEHYEISNFARAGKYSVHNSNYWSKKPYIGLGPSAHSFNLHSRQWNVANVKTYSESLDKDILKFDFEELTEVDQYNEYIMTGLRTMWGINLDILQSTYKKYWSSVESRIAAYIQQGWAKRDGNHLVLTERGWLVSDYIFCDLFVIS
;
A
#
# COMPACT_ATOMS: atom_id res chain seq x y z
N GLY A 1 -14.67 -17.07 0.85
CA GLY A 1 -14.73 -16.56 -0.54
C GLY A 1 -15.76 -15.45 -0.64
N SER A 2 -15.41 -14.36 -1.34
CA SER A 2 -16.34 -13.28 -1.68
C SER A 2 -17.49 -13.80 -2.57
N VAL A 3 -18.53 -12.97 -2.78
CA VAL A 3 -19.63 -13.30 -3.70
C VAL A 3 -19.10 -13.63 -5.10
N PHE A 4 -18.16 -12.84 -5.60
CA PHE A 4 -17.50 -13.08 -6.89
C PHE A 4 -16.70 -14.38 -6.92
N ALA A 5 -15.95 -14.72 -5.86
CA ALA A 5 -15.23 -15.99 -5.79
C ALA A 5 -16.19 -17.19 -5.91
N ARG A 6 -17.33 -17.13 -5.22
CA ARG A 6 -18.37 -18.17 -5.33
C ARG A 6 -19.02 -18.23 -6.71
N GLN A 7 -19.11 -17.11 -7.42
CA GLN A 7 -19.66 -17.06 -8.78
C GLN A 7 -18.67 -17.65 -9.81
N ILE A 8 -17.37 -17.43 -9.63
CA ILE A 8 -16.31 -18.05 -10.45
C ILE A 8 -16.32 -19.56 -10.25
N GLU A 9 -16.34 -20.03 -9.01
CA GLU A 9 -16.43 -21.47 -8.67
C GLU A 9 -17.65 -22.14 -9.30
N LYS A 10 -18.75 -21.39 -9.47
CA LYS A 10 -19.99 -21.88 -10.09
C LYS A 10 -20.05 -21.68 -11.61
N GLY A 11 -19.01 -21.11 -12.23
CA GLY A 11 -18.99 -20.80 -13.67
C GLY A 11 -20.00 -19.72 -14.08
N ILE A 12 -20.57 -18.97 -13.14
CA ILE A 12 -21.55 -17.90 -13.39
C ILE A 12 -20.85 -16.63 -13.87
N PHE A 13 -19.58 -16.46 -13.47
CA PHE A 13 -18.76 -15.32 -13.82
C PHE A 13 -17.38 -15.81 -14.25
N ALA A 14 -16.90 -15.29 -15.38
CA ALA A 14 -15.51 -15.44 -15.81
C ALA A 14 -14.86 -14.06 -15.72
N PRO A 15 -13.72 -13.92 -15.00
CA PRO A 15 -12.98 -12.67 -15.04
C PRO A 15 -12.50 -12.38 -16.47
N PRO A 16 -12.40 -11.10 -16.87
CA PRO A 16 -11.83 -10.73 -18.16
C PRO A 16 -10.38 -11.24 -18.28
N PRO A 17 -9.89 -11.51 -19.51
CA PRO A 17 -8.48 -11.79 -19.76
C PRO A 17 -7.58 -10.67 -19.26
N GLU A 18 -6.36 -11.00 -18.86
CA GLU A 18 -5.39 -10.05 -18.30
C GLU A 18 -5.04 -8.93 -19.30
N GLU A 19 -4.97 -9.25 -20.60
CA GLU A 19 -4.75 -8.26 -21.65
C GLU A 19 -5.86 -7.21 -21.67
N LYS A 20 -7.12 -7.65 -21.51
CA LYS A 20 -8.27 -6.75 -21.49
C LYS A 20 -8.28 -5.88 -20.24
N VAL A 21 -7.96 -6.44 -19.07
CA VAL A 21 -7.83 -5.65 -17.83
C VAL A 21 -6.76 -4.56 -17.98
N THR A 22 -5.64 -4.91 -18.60
CA THR A 22 -4.53 -3.98 -18.86
C THR A 22 -4.94 -2.85 -19.80
N GLU A 23 -5.62 -3.18 -20.90
CA GLU A 23 -6.15 -2.19 -21.85
C GLU A 23 -7.14 -1.23 -21.19
N GLU A 24 -8.11 -1.77 -20.43
CA GLU A 24 -9.11 -0.97 -19.71
C GLU A 24 -8.48 -0.08 -18.63
N TYR A 25 -7.46 -0.58 -17.93
CA TYR A 25 -6.70 0.20 -16.96
C TYR A 25 -6.05 1.43 -17.61
N PHE A 26 -5.30 1.24 -18.70
CA PHE A 26 -4.64 2.35 -19.39
C PHE A 26 -5.64 3.33 -19.98
N PHE A 27 -6.73 2.83 -20.57
CA PHE A 27 -7.80 3.67 -21.08
C PHE A 27 -8.37 4.60 -20.00
N VAL A 28 -8.68 4.07 -18.81
CA VAL A 28 -9.18 4.88 -17.69
C VAL A 28 -8.12 5.86 -17.18
N ALA A 29 -6.88 5.40 -17.02
CA ALA A 29 -5.79 6.23 -16.51
C ALA A 29 -5.51 7.42 -17.44
N ASP A 30 -5.49 7.18 -18.76
CA ASP A 30 -5.25 8.22 -19.77
C ASP A 30 -6.41 9.20 -19.84
N ALA A 31 -7.66 8.71 -19.90
CA ALA A 31 -8.84 9.56 -19.93
C ALA A 31 -8.93 10.48 -18.70
N LEU A 32 -8.66 9.95 -17.50
CA LEU A 32 -8.67 10.75 -16.27
C LEU A 32 -7.53 11.77 -16.24
N ARG A 33 -6.36 11.41 -16.76
CA ARG A 33 -5.21 12.33 -16.87
C ARG A 33 -5.52 13.50 -17.80
N GLU A 34 -6.16 13.24 -18.94
CA GLU A 34 -6.62 14.29 -19.88
C GLU A 34 -7.64 15.24 -19.23
N MET A 35 -8.44 14.74 -18.28
CA MET A 35 -9.39 15.54 -17.50
C MET A 35 -8.74 16.30 -16.31
N GLY A 36 -7.42 16.18 -16.13
CA GLY A 36 -6.65 16.83 -15.09
C GLY A 36 -6.69 16.14 -13.72
N PHE A 37 -6.95 14.83 -13.69
CA PHE A 37 -6.75 14.01 -12.50
C PHE A 37 -5.34 13.43 -12.48
N GLU A 38 -4.80 13.27 -11.28
CA GLU A 38 -3.55 12.59 -11.00
C GLU A 38 -3.88 11.22 -10.43
N HIS A 39 -3.30 10.18 -11.01
CA HIS A 39 -3.28 8.85 -10.43
C HIS A 39 -2.28 8.90 -9.27
N TYR A 40 -2.76 9.25 -8.06
CA TYR A 40 -1.86 9.57 -6.96
C TYR A 40 -1.50 8.34 -6.11
N GLU A 41 -2.28 7.27 -6.22
CA GLU A 41 -1.99 5.95 -5.68
C GLU A 41 -2.69 4.86 -6.49
N ILE A 42 -2.17 3.61 -6.45
CA ILE A 42 -2.58 2.44 -7.27
C ILE A 42 -4.07 2.28 -7.55
N SER A 43 -4.95 2.65 -6.62
CA SER A 43 -6.40 2.45 -6.77
C SER A 43 -7.23 3.74 -6.80
N ASN A 44 -6.63 4.93 -6.76
CA ASN A 44 -7.39 6.18 -6.74
C ASN A 44 -6.75 7.34 -7.51
N PHE A 45 -7.63 8.14 -8.08
CA PHE A 45 -7.32 9.37 -8.81
C PHE A 45 -7.88 10.57 -8.04
N ALA A 46 -7.21 11.71 -8.12
CA ALA A 46 -7.70 12.96 -7.57
C ALA A 46 -7.21 14.15 -8.37
N ARG A 47 -7.93 15.27 -8.34
CA ARG A 47 -7.36 16.54 -8.83
C ARG A 47 -6.22 16.98 -7.90
N ALA A 48 -5.26 17.72 -8.45
CA ALA A 48 -4.13 18.24 -7.68
C ALA A 48 -4.57 18.90 -6.36
N GLY A 49 -3.97 18.47 -5.25
CA GLY A 49 -4.28 18.96 -3.91
C GLY A 49 -5.63 18.49 -3.33
N LYS A 50 -6.34 17.56 -3.99
CA LYS A 50 -7.61 16.96 -3.53
C LYS A 50 -7.48 15.48 -3.17
N TYR A 51 -6.30 15.04 -2.76
CA TYR A 51 -6.04 13.66 -2.34
C TYR A 51 -6.81 13.32 -1.06
N SER A 52 -7.25 12.06 -0.94
CA SER A 52 -7.92 11.57 0.27
C SER A 52 -6.97 11.69 1.47
N VAL A 53 -7.36 12.48 2.47
CA VAL A 53 -6.58 12.66 3.70
C VAL A 53 -6.33 11.33 4.40
N HIS A 54 -7.34 10.46 4.46
CA HIS A 54 -7.22 9.15 5.09
C HIS A 54 -6.20 8.26 4.36
N ASN A 55 -6.37 8.09 3.05
CA ASN A 55 -5.48 7.24 2.25
C ASN A 55 -4.05 7.79 2.26
N SER A 56 -3.89 9.11 2.02
CA SER A 56 -2.58 9.74 2.02
C SER A 56 -1.88 9.62 3.37
N ASN A 57 -2.59 9.77 4.50
CA ASN A 57 -1.99 9.58 5.82
C ASN A 57 -1.58 8.13 6.07
N TYR A 58 -2.41 7.16 5.65
CA TYR A 58 -2.10 5.74 5.77
C TYR A 58 -0.85 5.37 4.94
N TRP A 59 -0.78 5.79 3.68
CA TRP A 59 0.36 5.49 2.80
C TRP A 59 1.66 6.20 3.22
N SER A 60 1.56 7.40 3.80
CA SER A 60 2.71 8.13 4.36
C SER A 60 3.09 7.71 5.79
N LYS A 61 2.56 6.59 6.27
CA LYS A 61 2.84 6.01 7.59
C LYS A 61 2.62 6.99 8.75
N LYS A 62 1.69 7.95 8.63
CA LYS A 62 1.42 8.87 9.76
C LYS A 62 0.80 8.10 10.92
N PRO A 63 1.23 8.33 12.18
CA PRO A 63 0.58 7.76 13.34
C PRO A 63 -0.90 8.12 13.40
N TYR A 64 -1.73 7.17 13.82
CA TYR A 64 -3.16 7.38 14.02
C TYR A 64 -3.71 6.52 15.16
N ILE A 65 -4.82 6.97 15.72
CA ILE A 65 -5.57 6.26 16.75
C ILE A 65 -6.92 5.85 16.19
N GLY A 66 -7.23 4.57 16.31
CA GLY A 66 -8.53 4.00 15.95
C GLY A 66 -9.47 3.98 17.14
N LEU A 67 -10.65 4.57 16.97
CA LEU A 67 -11.69 4.59 17.98
C LEU A 67 -12.86 3.71 17.53
N GLY A 68 -13.38 2.92 18.47
CA GLY A 68 -14.48 1.99 18.24
C GLY A 68 -14.03 0.52 18.07
N PRO A 69 -15.01 -0.41 18.02
CA PRO A 69 -14.75 -1.83 17.80
C PRO A 69 -14.00 -2.09 16.49
N SER A 70 -13.05 -3.01 16.50
CA SER A 70 -12.17 -3.35 15.35
C SER A 70 -11.28 -2.21 14.83
N ALA A 71 -11.31 -1.03 15.46
CA ALA A 71 -10.52 0.10 14.99
C ALA A 71 -9.03 -0.14 15.22
N HIS A 72 -8.22 0.23 14.23
CA HIS A 72 -6.77 0.06 14.26
C HIS A 72 -6.08 1.35 14.68
N SER A 73 -4.97 1.22 15.39
CA SER A 73 -4.05 2.30 15.73
C SER A 73 -2.66 1.92 15.27
N PHE A 74 -1.84 2.92 14.94
CA PHE A 74 -0.48 2.74 14.47
C PHE A 74 0.40 3.87 15.00
N ASN A 75 1.56 3.53 15.54
CA ASN A 75 2.49 4.49 16.15
C ASN A 75 3.90 4.46 15.56
N LEU A 76 4.08 3.87 14.36
CA LEU A 76 5.37 3.59 13.67
C LEU A 76 6.11 2.34 14.14
N HIS A 77 5.87 1.86 15.36
CA HIS A 77 6.60 0.74 15.95
C HIS A 77 5.71 -0.45 16.25
N SER A 78 4.42 -0.21 16.45
CA SER A 78 3.42 -1.23 16.67
C SER A 78 2.10 -0.86 16.00
N ARG A 79 1.31 -1.90 15.76
CA ARG A 79 -0.08 -1.82 15.36
C ARG A 79 -0.92 -2.39 16.49
N GLN A 80 -2.06 -1.76 16.73
CA GLN A 80 -3.01 -2.19 17.74
C GLN A 80 -4.40 -2.24 17.10
N TRP A 81 -5.22 -3.21 17.47
CA TRP A 81 -6.62 -3.25 17.06
C TRP A 81 -7.54 -3.56 18.23
N ASN A 82 -8.57 -2.73 18.36
CA ASN A 82 -9.56 -2.87 19.41
C ASN A 82 -10.37 -4.16 19.22
N VAL A 83 -10.84 -4.75 20.33
CA VAL A 83 -11.69 -5.95 20.26
C VAL A 83 -12.89 -5.72 19.34
N ALA A 84 -13.14 -6.67 18.43
CA ALA A 84 -14.16 -6.53 17.40
C ALA A 84 -15.59 -6.63 17.95
N ASN A 85 -15.78 -7.37 19.05
CA ASN A 85 -17.08 -7.54 19.66
C ASN A 85 -17.52 -6.25 20.35
N VAL A 86 -18.59 -5.63 19.84
CA VAL A 86 -19.14 -4.36 20.34
C VAL A 86 -19.49 -4.42 21.84
N LYS A 87 -20.08 -5.52 22.30
CA LYS A 87 -20.45 -5.69 23.72
C LYS A 87 -19.20 -5.74 24.60
N THR A 88 -18.23 -6.58 24.25
CA THR A 88 -16.95 -6.68 24.97
C THR A 88 -16.20 -5.34 24.97
N TYR A 89 -16.21 -4.62 23.85
CA TYR A 89 -15.61 -3.29 23.74
C TYR A 89 -16.27 -2.31 24.72
N SER A 90 -17.60 -2.18 24.68
CA SER A 90 -18.35 -1.28 25.55
C SER A 90 -18.17 -1.62 27.03
N GLU A 91 -18.36 -2.89 27.41
CA GLU A 91 -18.24 -3.34 28.81
C GLU A 91 -16.81 -3.18 29.37
N SER A 92 -15.80 -3.18 28.51
CA SER A 92 -14.42 -2.90 28.92
C SER A 92 -14.22 -1.41 29.22
N LEU A 93 -14.79 -0.53 28.38
CA LEU A 93 -14.70 0.91 28.57
C LEU A 93 -15.48 1.39 29.81
N ASP A 94 -16.59 0.75 30.15
CA ASP A 94 -17.34 1.02 31.40
C ASP A 94 -16.49 0.78 32.66
N LYS A 95 -15.35 0.09 32.53
CA LYS A 95 -14.38 -0.20 33.58
C LYS A 95 -13.07 0.57 33.42
N ASP A 96 -13.05 1.60 32.57
CA ASP A 96 -11.86 2.38 32.20
C ASP A 96 -10.73 1.53 31.59
N ILE A 97 -11.05 0.42 30.91
CA ILE A 97 -10.09 -0.47 30.26
C ILE A 97 -10.37 -0.53 28.76
N LEU A 98 -9.39 -0.19 27.93
CA LEU A 98 -9.45 -0.48 26.49
C LEU A 98 -8.94 -1.90 26.24
N LYS A 99 -9.81 -2.81 25.78
CA LYS A 99 -9.39 -4.13 25.31
C LYS A 99 -8.95 -4.10 23.85
N PHE A 100 -7.73 -4.54 23.60
CA PHE A 100 -7.11 -4.62 22.28
C PHE A 100 -6.10 -5.76 22.22
N ASP A 101 -5.77 -6.19 21.00
CA ASP A 101 -4.53 -6.92 20.72
C ASP A 101 -3.56 -5.98 20.01
N PHE A 102 -2.27 -6.33 20.00
CA PHE A 102 -1.25 -5.55 19.32
C PHE A 102 -0.13 -6.44 18.75
N GLU A 103 0.60 -5.86 17.80
CA GLU A 103 1.76 -6.43 17.12
C GLU A 103 2.88 -5.41 17.17
N GLU A 104 4.06 -5.81 17.65
CA GLU A 104 5.29 -5.02 17.50
C GLU A 104 5.91 -5.31 16.14
N LEU A 105 6.28 -4.26 15.42
CA LEU A 105 6.85 -4.35 14.09
C LEU A 105 8.36 -4.52 14.18
N THR A 106 8.87 -5.59 13.60
CA THR A 106 10.31 -5.79 13.43
C THR A 106 10.88 -4.78 12.43
N GLU A 107 12.22 -4.66 12.38
CA GLU A 107 12.88 -3.85 11.34
C GLU A 107 12.51 -4.31 9.92
N VAL A 108 12.32 -5.63 9.74
CA VAL A 108 11.90 -6.23 8.46
C VAL A 108 10.47 -5.79 8.11
N ASP A 109 9.55 -5.82 9.07
CA ASP A 109 8.16 -5.37 8.84
C ASP A 109 8.13 -3.89 8.48
N GLN A 110 8.86 -3.06 9.21
CA GLN A 110 8.93 -1.62 8.96
C GLN A 110 9.50 -1.31 7.56
N TYR A 111 10.53 -2.04 7.13
CA TYR A 111 11.10 -1.95 5.79
C TYR A 111 10.11 -2.41 4.71
N ASN A 112 9.54 -3.60 4.83
CA ASN A 112 8.60 -4.14 3.84
C ASN A 112 7.36 -3.24 3.70
N GLU A 113 6.84 -2.72 4.82
CA GLU A 113 5.80 -1.70 4.79
C GLU A 113 6.23 -0.42 4.08
N TYR A 114 7.44 0.09 4.33
CA TYR A 114 7.94 1.31 3.68
C TYR A 114 8.00 1.15 2.16
N ILE A 115 8.49 0.00 1.68
CA ILE A 115 8.48 -0.36 0.26
C ILE A 115 7.04 -0.37 -0.27
N MET A 116 6.16 -1.15 0.36
CA MET A 116 4.78 -1.36 -0.12
C MET A 116 3.96 -0.06 -0.12
N THR A 117 3.96 0.68 0.99
CA THR A 117 3.10 1.86 1.13
C THR A 117 3.63 3.05 0.33
N GLY A 118 4.95 3.22 0.23
CA GLY A 118 5.54 4.32 -0.53
C GLY A 118 5.38 4.12 -2.03
N LEU A 119 5.80 2.95 -2.56
CA LEU A 119 5.73 2.65 -4.00
C LEU A 119 4.30 2.54 -4.54
N ARG A 120 3.32 2.34 -3.66
CA ARG A 120 1.89 2.43 -3.99
C ARG A 120 1.46 3.85 -4.40
N THR A 121 2.22 4.87 -4.06
CA THR A 121 1.88 6.28 -4.30
C THR A 121 2.73 6.91 -5.39
N MET A 122 2.23 7.97 -6.02
CA MET A 122 2.97 8.73 -7.04
C MET A 122 4.25 9.39 -6.49
N TRP A 123 4.34 9.55 -5.17
CA TRP A 123 5.49 10.12 -4.48
C TRP A 123 6.61 9.10 -4.24
N GLY A 124 6.29 7.81 -4.27
CA GLY A 124 7.25 6.73 -4.15
C GLY A 124 7.99 6.68 -2.80
N ILE A 125 9.21 6.15 -2.84
CA ILE A 125 10.09 6.02 -1.68
C ILE A 125 11.35 6.86 -1.85
N ASN A 126 11.80 7.50 -0.77
CA ASN A 126 13.07 8.20 -0.70
C ASN A 126 14.24 7.19 -0.65
N LEU A 127 15.19 7.32 -1.58
CA LEU A 127 16.36 6.46 -1.70
C LEU A 127 17.38 6.66 -0.57
N ASP A 128 17.49 7.87 0.01
CA ASP A 128 18.37 8.10 1.16
C ASP A 128 17.94 7.28 2.37
N ILE A 129 16.63 7.12 2.58
CA ILE A 129 16.08 6.30 3.67
C ILE A 129 16.49 4.84 3.48
N LEU A 130 16.47 4.34 2.24
CA LEU A 130 16.95 2.99 1.94
C LEU A 130 18.45 2.84 2.21
N GLN A 131 19.25 3.83 1.85
CA GLN A 131 20.71 3.79 1.98
C GLN A 131 21.21 4.09 3.40
N SER A 132 20.39 4.75 4.23
CA SER A 132 20.72 5.09 5.62
C SER A 132 20.00 4.18 6.61
N THR A 133 18.69 4.38 6.83
CA THR A 133 17.87 3.63 7.79
C THR A 133 17.85 2.13 7.48
N TYR A 134 17.67 1.78 6.20
CA TYR A 134 17.55 0.39 5.76
C TYR A 134 18.80 -0.13 5.04
N LYS A 135 19.98 0.43 5.37
CA LYS A 135 21.26 0.12 4.72
C LYS A 135 21.56 -1.38 4.66
N LYS A 136 21.15 -2.13 5.69
CA LYS A 136 21.31 -3.59 5.77
C LYS A 136 20.61 -4.33 4.62
N TYR A 137 19.51 -3.78 4.12
CA TYR A 137 18.69 -4.38 3.05
C TYR A 137 18.99 -3.81 1.68
N TRP A 138 19.53 -2.58 1.59
CA TRP A 138 19.81 -1.91 0.31
C TRP A 138 20.59 -2.79 -0.68
N SER A 139 21.66 -3.43 -0.23
CA SER A 139 22.53 -4.25 -1.08
C SER A 139 21.81 -5.46 -1.69
N SER A 140 20.72 -5.93 -1.06
CA SER A 140 19.95 -7.06 -1.58
C SER A 140 18.97 -6.63 -2.67
N VAL A 141 18.54 -5.36 -2.71
CA VAL A 141 17.50 -4.87 -3.62
C VAL A 141 17.98 -3.91 -4.72
N GLU A 142 19.16 -3.31 -4.57
CA GLU A 142 19.66 -2.27 -5.48
C GLU A 142 19.67 -2.72 -6.96
N SER A 143 20.12 -3.93 -7.24
CA SER A 143 20.17 -4.48 -8.60
C SER A 143 18.76 -4.69 -9.19
N ARG A 144 17.79 -5.10 -8.37
CA ARG A 144 16.39 -5.27 -8.78
C ARG A 144 15.73 -3.93 -9.08
N ILE A 145 15.95 -2.93 -8.23
CA ILE A 145 15.51 -1.56 -8.46
C ILE A 145 16.07 -1.03 -9.80
N ALA A 146 17.37 -1.23 -10.06
CA ALA A 146 17.98 -0.83 -11.32
C ALA A 146 17.35 -1.54 -12.53
N ALA A 147 17.06 -2.84 -12.41
CA ALA A 147 16.37 -3.60 -13.46
C ALA A 147 14.96 -3.06 -13.75
N TYR A 148 14.18 -2.71 -12.72
CA TYR A 148 12.85 -2.14 -12.91
C TYR A 148 12.87 -0.76 -13.56
N ILE A 149 13.89 0.05 -13.26
CA ILE A 149 14.10 1.32 -13.97
C ILE A 149 14.40 1.06 -15.44
N GLN A 150 15.29 0.10 -15.75
CA GLN A 150 15.62 -0.26 -17.12
C GLN A 150 14.42 -0.80 -17.91
N GLN A 151 13.53 -1.55 -17.25
CA GLN A 151 12.29 -2.08 -17.83
C GLN A 151 11.19 -1.01 -17.98
N GLY A 152 11.38 0.18 -17.40
CA GLY A 152 10.39 1.25 -17.40
C GLY A 152 9.22 1.04 -16.43
N TRP A 153 9.36 0.12 -15.47
CA TRP A 153 8.40 -0.11 -14.39
C TRP A 153 8.57 0.88 -13.25
N ALA A 154 9.79 1.40 -13.08
CA ALA A 154 10.08 2.46 -12.14
C ALA A 154 10.87 3.57 -12.82
N LYS A 155 10.93 4.73 -12.17
CA LYS A 155 11.82 5.82 -12.56
C LYS A 155 12.32 6.54 -11.32
N ARG A 156 13.42 7.28 -11.46
CA ARG A 156 13.86 8.23 -10.46
C ARG A 156 13.15 9.57 -10.67
N ASP A 157 12.62 10.12 -9.59
CA ASP A 157 12.14 11.50 -9.52
C ASP A 157 12.92 12.23 -8.43
N GLY A 158 13.98 12.93 -8.84
CA GLY A 158 15.00 13.43 -7.94
C GLY A 158 15.58 12.28 -7.10
N ASN A 159 15.37 12.35 -5.78
CA ASN A 159 15.83 11.33 -4.84
C ASN A 159 14.79 10.25 -4.49
N HIS A 160 13.67 10.22 -5.21
CA HIS A 160 12.63 9.24 -5.00
C HIS A 160 12.65 8.17 -6.10
N LEU A 161 12.39 6.92 -5.71
CA LEU A 161 12.01 5.86 -6.63
C LEU A 161 10.48 5.83 -6.70
N VAL A 162 9.93 6.08 -7.88
CA VAL A 162 8.48 6.04 -8.13
C VAL A 162 8.17 4.96 -9.16
N LEU A 163 7.05 4.27 -9.00
CA LEU A 163 6.56 3.34 -10.03
C LEU A 163 5.92 4.14 -11.17
N THR A 164 6.05 3.62 -12.39
CA THR A 164 5.26 4.10 -13.53
C THR A 164 3.88 3.44 -13.52
N GLU A 165 2.97 3.88 -14.37
CA GLU A 165 1.68 3.20 -14.56
C GLU A 165 1.86 1.71 -14.91
N ARG A 166 2.90 1.38 -15.70
CA ARG A 166 3.25 -0.01 -16.00
C ARG A 166 3.75 -0.75 -14.76
N GLY A 167 4.51 -0.07 -13.89
CA GLY A 167 4.95 -0.64 -12.62
C GLY A 167 3.81 -0.90 -11.66
N TRP A 168 2.78 -0.05 -11.64
CA TRP A 168 1.60 -0.26 -10.80
C TRP A 168 0.76 -1.46 -11.22
N LEU A 169 0.67 -1.76 -12.52
CA LEU A 169 0.01 -2.98 -12.98
C LEU A 169 0.66 -4.27 -12.45
N VAL A 170 1.98 -4.25 -12.24
CA VAL A 170 2.75 -5.40 -11.74
C VAL A 170 3.25 -5.17 -10.30
N SER A 171 2.59 -4.29 -9.56
CA SER A 171 3.08 -3.82 -8.26
C SER A 171 3.25 -4.95 -7.25
N ASP A 172 2.34 -5.93 -7.25
CA ASP A 172 2.38 -7.04 -6.30
C ASP A 172 3.65 -7.88 -6.49
N TYR A 173 4.10 -8.05 -7.74
CA TYR A 173 5.37 -8.71 -8.05
C TYR A 173 6.55 -7.86 -7.54
N ILE A 174 6.56 -6.55 -7.86
CA ILE A 174 7.63 -5.64 -7.43
C ILE A 174 7.72 -5.59 -5.90
N PHE A 175 6.60 -5.54 -5.19
CA PHE A 175 6.58 -5.52 -3.73
C PHE A 175 7.16 -6.81 -3.17
N CYS A 176 6.65 -7.96 -3.61
CA CYS A 176 7.14 -9.27 -3.15
C CYS A 176 8.64 -9.44 -3.39
N ASP A 177 9.14 -9.01 -4.55
CA ASP A 177 10.55 -9.18 -4.93
C ASP A 177 11.48 -8.17 -4.20
N LEU A 178 10.96 -7.01 -3.78
CA LEU A 178 11.70 -6.04 -2.97
C LEU A 178 11.60 -6.30 -1.46
N PHE A 179 10.68 -7.17 -1.03
CA PHE A 179 10.58 -7.57 0.37
C PHE A 179 11.79 -8.41 0.79
N VAL A 180 12.13 -8.27 2.07
CA VAL A 180 13.11 -9.11 2.73
C VAL A 180 12.40 -10.02 3.72
N ILE A 181 12.91 -11.24 3.85
CA ILE A 181 12.40 -12.25 4.77
C ILE A 181 13.35 -12.30 5.96
N SER A 182 12.78 -12.44 7.16
CA SER A 182 13.49 -12.63 8.43
C SER A 182 14.22 -13.97 8.48
#